data_AF-A0A842QCL7-F1
#
_entry.id   AF-A0A842QCL7-F1
#
_cell.length_a   1.000
_cell.length_b   1.000
_cell.length_c   1.000
_cell.angle_alpha   90.00
_cell.angle_beta   90.00
_cell.angle_gamma   90.00
#
_symmetry.space_group_name_H-M   'P 1'
#
loop_
_entity.id
_entity.type
_entity.pdbx_description
1 polymer ?
#
loop_
_entity_poly.entity_id
_entity_poly.type
_entity_poly.pdbx_seq_one_letter_code
_entity_poly.pdbx_strand_id
1 'polypeptide(L)'
;MKANKNDAKSPQKQNQETNSIVKYFLHGIPLAAVSLVFMYIFSFSLVLTMHNDISEVIGFVLIIGGAYLVIIGGLNNVVTGMVWEIEPSSNIGSFLGQGFLFTLLLSLVDPFLYFILFTFAATLILDAILILVTFVILSLILGYIGRNVAAEFVSTNYKSHELSSVHDRQVTCPYCGARWITGPSELDSAGGTPCPKCRKWIQIADAGASIS
;
A
#
# COMPACT_ATOMS: atom_id res chain seq x y z
N MET A 1 22.38 -2.47 46.36
CA MET A 1 21.12 -2.89 45.72
C MET A 1 20.40 -1.66 45.17
N LYS A 2 20.38 -1.45 43.85
CA LYS A 2 19.58 -0.41 43.20
C LYS A 2 18.75 -1.07 42.10
N ALA A 3 17.46 -1.24 42.37
CA ALA A 3 16.45 -1.58 41.38
C ALA A 3 16.38 -0.43 40.35
N ASN A 4 16.56 -0.73 39.08
CA ASN A 4 15.50 -0.99 38.09
C ASN A 4 14.76 0.28 37.63
N LYS A 5 14.83 0.53 36.32
CA LYS A 5 13.84 1.21 35.46
C LYS A 5 14.57 1.57 34.18
N ASN A 6 14.39 0.76 33.15
CA ASN A 6 14.42 1.18 31.75
C ASN A 6 13.90 0.00 30.93
N ASP A 7 12.66 -0.37 31.21
CA ASP A 7 11.82 -1.10 30.27
C ASP A 7 11.64 -0.22 29.04
N ALA A 8 12.57 -0.38 28.10
CA ALA A 8 12.46 0.17 26.76
C ALA A 8 11.26 -0.51 26.09
N LYS A 9 10.07 0.07 26.31
CA LYS A 9 8.88 -0.13 25.49
C LYS A 9 9.35 -0.12 24.04
N SER A 10 9.14 -1.22 23.32
CA SER A 10 9.30 -1.22 21.86
C SER A 10 8.45 -0.07 21.32
N PRO A 11 9.04 0.91 20.62
CA PRO A 11 8.22 1.89 19.93
C PRO A 11 7.49 1.12 18.83
N GLN A 12 6.22 1.44 18.61
CA GLN A 12 5.38 0.96 17.48
C GLN A 12 4.59 -0.35 17.65
N LYS A 13 4.02 -0.62 18.82
CA LYS A 13 2.86 -1.54 18.86
C LYS A 13 1.85 -1.19 19.94
N GLN A 14 1.35 0.04 19.97
CA GLN A 14 0.11 0.45 20.66
C GLN A 14 0.04 1.97 20.70
N ASN A 15 -0.83 2.55 19.86
CA ASN A 15 -1.57 3.82 20.07
C ASN A 15 -1.89 4.46 18.72
N GLN A 16 -2.82 3.86 17.97
CA GLN A 16 -3.69 4.62 17.06
C GLN A 16 -4.97 3.81 16.80
N GLU A 17 -5.65 3.42 17.87
CA GLU A 17 -7.05 2.96 17.84
C GLU A 17 -8.04 4.14 17.66
N THR A 18 -7.57 5.29 17.20
CA THR A 18 -8.44 6.41 16.85
C THR A 18 -9.10 6.12 15.50
N ASN A 19 -10.37 5.72 15.54
CA ASN A 19 -11.33 5.61 14.43
C ASN A 19 -10.73 5.24 13.06
N SER A 20 -10.24 4.01 12.94
CA SER A 20 -9.68 3.46 11.69
C SER A 20 -10.63 3.63 10.50
N ILE A 21 -11.95 3.48 10.72
CA ILE A 21 -12.99 3.64 9.70
C ILE A 21 -13.01 5.06 9.10
N VAL A 22 -12.90 6.10 9.94
CA VAL A 22 -12.91 7.49 9.46
C VAL A 22 -11.67 7.77 8.62
N LYS A 23 -10.50 7.25 9.03
CA LYS A 23 -9.28 7.37 8.22
C LYS A 23 -9.41 6.66 6.87
N TYR A 24 -10.01 5.46 6.83
CA TYR A 24 -10.29 4.78 5.56
C TYR A 24 -11.22 5.61 4.69
N PHE A 25 -12.32 6.12 5.25
CA PHE A 25 -13.25 6.96 4.51
C PHE A 25 -12.57 8.22 3.94
N LEU A 26 -11.81 8.96 4.75
CA LEU A 26 -11.07 10.14 4.33
C LEU A 26 -10.03 9.83 3.24
N HIS A 27 -9.36 8.68 3.33
CA HIS A 27 -8.43 8.23 2.30
C HIS A 27 -9.17 7.95 0.98
N GLY A 28 -10.28 7.23 1.03
CA GLY A 28 -10.95 6.81 -0.20
C GLY A 28 -11.84 7.85 -0.86
N ILE A 29 -12.24 8.95 -0.20
CA ILE A 29 -12.98 10.06 -0.85
C ILE A 29 -12.31 10.54 -2.15
N PRO A 30 -11.04 10.99 -2.14
CA PRO A 30 -10.39 11.48 -3.36
C PRO A 30 -10.23 10.37 -4.40
N LEU A 31 -9.94 9.13 -3.98
CA LEU A 31 -9.80 7.98 -4.87
C LEU A 31 -11.14 7.65 -5.55
N ALA A 32 -12.23 7.57 -4.79
CA ALA A 32 -13.58 7.31 -5.29
C ALA A 32 -14.07 8.41 -6.22
N ALA A 33 -13.82 9.69 -5.89
CA ALA A 33 -14.20 10.80 -6.75
C ALA A 33 -13.50 10.72 -8.11
N VAL A 34 -12.18 10.49 -8.13
CA VAL A 34 -11.42 10.35 -9.38
C VAL A 34 -11.83 9.11 -10.15
N SER A 35 -12.02 7.96 -9.48
CA SER A 35 -12.45 6.73 -10.14
C SER A 35 -13.84 6.85 -10.77
N LEU A 36 -14.82 7.48 -10.11
CA LEU A 36 -16.15 7.71 -10.68
C LEU A 36 -16.14 8.68 -11.86
N VAL A 37 -15.41 9.79 -11.74
CA VAL A 37 -15.26 10.75 -12.85
C VAL A 37 -14.57 10.09 -14.04
N PHE A 38 -13.49 9.35 -13.79
CA PHE A 38 -12.79 8.60 -14.82
C PHE A 38 -13.69 7.58 -15.49
N MET A 39 -14.41 6.78 -14.72
CA MET A 39 -15.36 5.78 -15.22
C MET A 39 -16.40 6.42 -16.14
N TYR A 40 -16.99 7.54 -15.75
CA TYR A 40 -17.95 8.26 -16.58
C TYR A 40 -17.33 8.75 -17.90
N ILE A 41 -16.17 9.42 -17.83
CA ILE A 41 -15.46 9.93 -19.01
C ILE A 41 -15.05 8.77 -19.94
N PHE A 42 -14.54 7.68 -19.37
CA PHE A 42 -14.08 6.50 -20.10
C PHE A 42 -15.24 5.80 -20.80
N SER A 43 -16.34 5.52 -20.08
CA SER A 43 -17.53 4.89 -20.66
C SER A 43 -18.14 5.76 -21.77
N PHE A 44 -18.30 7.06 -21.54
CA PHE A 44 -18.84 7.98 -22.55
C PHE A 44 -17.96 8.01 -23.81
N SER A 45 -16.65 8.14 -23.62
CA SER A 45 -15.69 8.19 -24.74
C SER A 45 -15.59 6.85 -25.48
N LEU A 46 -15.71 5.73 -24.76
CA LEU A 46 -15.73 4.40 -25.37
C LEU A 46 -16.95 4.26 -26.29
N VAL A 47 -18.14 4.67 -25.84
CA VAL A 47 -19.35 4.68 -26.69
C VAL A 47 -19.17 5.54 -27.93
N LEU A 48 -18.58 6.74 -27.81
CA LEU A 48 -18.32 7.61 -28.97
C LEU A 48 -17.33 6.99 -29.98
N THR A 49 -16.39 6.19 -29.50
CA THR A 49 -15.35 5.57 -30.35
C THR A 49 -15.72 4.17 -30.86
N MET A 50 -16.81 3.57 -30.37
CA MET A 50 -17.26 2.23 -30.80
C MET A 50 -17.63 2.14 -32.29
N HIS A 51 -17.87 3.27 -32.96
CA HIS A 51 -18.14 3.31 -34.40
C HIS A 51 -16.89 3.47 -35.26
N ASN A 52 -15.72 3.66 -34.65
CA ASN A 52 -14.45 3.84 -35.34
C ASN A 52 -13.70 2.52 -35.54
N ASP A 53 -12.54 2.61 -36.20
CA ASP A 53 -11.64 1.46 -36.37
C ASP A 53 -11.12 0.94 -35.02
N ILE A 54 -10.94 -0.39 -34.94
CA ILE A 54 -10.49 -1.07 -33.72
C ILE A 54 -9.15 -0.54 -33.21
N SER A 55 -8.28 -0.07 -34.10
CA SER A 55 -7.00 0.54 -33.76
C SER A 55 -7.15 1.84 -32.96
N GLU A 56 -8.15 2.66 -33.29
CA GLU A 56 -8.44 3.90 -32.56
C GLU A 56 -8.96 3.60 -31.16
N VAL A 57 -9.86 2.61 -31.03
CA VAL A 57 -10.38 2.16 -29.73
C VAL A 57 -9.23 1.65 -28.84
N ILE A 58 -8.35 0.81 -29.38
CA ILE A 58 -7.19 0.30 -28.64
C ILE A 58 -6.27 1.46 -28.21
N GLY A 59 -5.94 2.37 -29.12
CA GLY A 59 -5.09 3.52 -28.82
C GLY A 59 -5.70 4.41 -27.74
N PHE A 60 -7.00 4.67 -27.82
CA PHE A 60 -7.75 5.42 -26.81
C PHE A 60 -7.67 4.76 -25.43
N VAL A 61 -7.95 3.45 -25.35
CA VAL A 61 -7.91 2.69 -24.10
C VAL A 61 -6.51 2.73 -23.47
N LEU A 62 -5.46 2.57 -24.28
CA LEU A 62 -4.08 2.60 -23.78
C LEU A 62 -3.68 3.97 -23.25
N ILE A 63 -4.02 5.05 -23.97
CA ILE A 63 -3.65 6.42 -23.58
C ILE A 63 -4.43 6.85 -22.34
N ILE A 64 -5.76 6.74 -22.37
CA ILE A 64 -6.63 7.21 -21.28
C ILE A 64 -6.50 6.29 -20.07
N GLY A 65 -6.48 4.97 -20.28
CA GLY A 65 -6.24 3.99 -19.22
C GLY A 65 -4.87 4.17 -18.58
N GLY A 66 -3.82 4.33 -19.38
CA GLY A 66 -2.47 4.60 -18.88
C GLY A 66 -2.38 5.89 -18.06
N ALA A 67 -3.02 6.97 -18.52
CA ALA A 67 -3.09 8.23 -17.77
C ALA A 67 -3.80 8.05 -16.41
N TYR A 68 -4.89 7.28 -16.37
CA TYR A 68 -5.58 6.96 -15.13
C TYR A 68 -4.72 6.18 -14.14
N LEU A 69 -3.97 5.18 -14.59
CA LEU A 69 -3.07 4.42 -13.72
C LEU A 69 -2.06 5.34 -13.01
N VAL A 70 -1.46 6.28 -13.75
CA VAL A 70 -0.52 7.25 -13.17
C VAL A 70 -1.22 8.18 -12.18
N ILE A 71 -2.38 8.72 -12.55
CA ILE A 71 -3.14 9.67 -11.71
C ILE A 71 -3.58 9.01 -10.42
N ILE A 72 -4.20 7.82 -10.48
CA ILE A 72 -4.74 7.15 -9.29
C ILE A 72 -3.62 6.66 -8.37
N GLY A 73 -2.51 6.15 -8.93
CA GLY A 73 -1.35 5.75 -8.14
C GLY A 73 -0.62 6.94 -7.50
N GLY A 74 -0.48 8.05 -8.21
CA GLY A 74 0.06 9.29 -7.65
C GLY A 74 -0.83 9.87 -6.54
N LEU A 75 -2.15 9.86 -6.76
CA LEU A 75 -3.11 10.29 -5.75
C LEU A 75 -3.07 9.41 -4.51
N ASN A 76 -3.01 8.08 -4.68
CA ASN A 76 -2.86 7.14 -3.58
C ASN A 76 -1.59 7.42 -2.77
N ASN A 77 -0.46 7.69 -3.42
CA ASN A 77 0.78 8.05 -2.74
C ASN A 77 0.59 9.30 -1.85
N VAL A 78 0.06 10.39 -2.42
CA VAL A 78 -0.17 11.65 -1.70
C VAL A 78 -1.11 11.48 -0.50
N VAL A 79 -2.27 10.86 -0.71
CA VAL A 79 -3.28 10.73 0.34
C VAL A 79 -2.82 9.77 1.44
N THR A 80 -2.06 8.73 1.07
CA THR A 80 -1.47 7.81 2.05
C THR A 80 -0.48 8.54 2.97
N GLY A 81 0.39 9.39 2.42
CA GLY A 81 1.28 10.23 3.23
C GLY A 81 0.53 11.16 4.19
N MET A 82 -0.57 11.77 3.73
CA MET A 82 -1.37 12.69 4.54
C MET A 82 -2.17 12.00 5.66
N VAL A 83 -2.77 10.83 5.40
CA VAL A 83 -3.72 10.19 6.33
C VAL A 83 -3.05 9.14 7.22
N TRP A 84 -2.04 8.45 6.68
CA TRP A 84 -1.43 7.28 7.30
C TRP A 84 0.06 7.47 7.65
N GLU A 85 0.68 8.60 7.27
CA GLU A 85 2.12 8.85 7.47
C GLU A 85 3.00 7.74 6.84
N ILE A 86 2.50 7.11 5.78
CA ILE A 86 3.23 6.13 4.99
C ILE A 86 3.72 6.87 3.73
N GLU A 87 5.01 6.80 3.46
CA GLU A 87 5.65 7.46 2.32
C GLU A 87 6.12 6.41 1.28
N PRO A 88 5.26 6.00 0.32
CA PRO A 88 5.68 5.12 -0.76
C PRO A 88 6.66 5.82 -1.68
N SER A 89 7.44 5.04 -2.44
CA SER A 89 8.37 5.65 -3.41
C SER A 89 7.62 6.53 -4.43
N SER A 90 8.14 7.73 -4.67
CA SER A 90 7.51 8.75 -5.55
C SER A 90 7.99 8.69 -7.00
N ASN A 91 8.49 7.53 -7.46
CA ASN A 91 8.91 7.34 -8.84
C ASN A 91 7.72 6.92 -9.72
N ILE A 92 7.82 7.15 -11.04
CA ILE A 92 6.73 6.86 -11.97
C ILE A 92 6.38 5.36 -12.03
N GLY A 93 7.36 4.48 -11.80
CA GLY A 93 7.14 3.04 -11.73
C GLY A 93 6.25 2.64 -10.55
N SER A 94 6.42 3.28 -9.40
CA SER A 94 5.58 3.11 -8.21
C SER A 94 4.18 3.66 -8.43
N PHE A 95 4.03 4.82 -9.08
CA PHE A 95 2.70 5.33 -9.44
C PHE A 95 1.96 4.36 -10.37
N LEU A 96 2.63 3.89 -11.43
CA LEU A 96 2.04 2.90 -12.33
C LEU A 96 1.71 1.59 -11.62
N GLY A 97 2.62 1.06 -10.79
CA GLY A 97 2.41 -0.18 -10.04
C GLY A 97 1.27 -0.09 -9.04
N GLN A 98 1.20 1.00 -8.27
CA GLN A 98 0.10 1.26 -7.35
C GLN A 98 -1.22 1.41 -8.11
N GLY A 99 -1.24 2.19 -9.19
CA GLY A 99 -2.45 2.38 -9.98
C GLY A 99 -2.94 1.10 -10.66
N PHE A 100 -2.01 0.27 -11.15
CA PHE A 100 -2.33 -1.05 -11.72
C PHE A 100 -2.92 -1.99 -10.67
N LEU A 101 -2.24 -2.15 -9.52
CA LEU A 101 -2.72 -3.02 -8.44
C LEU A 101 -4.07 -2.53 -7.90
N PHE A 102 -4.24 -1.22 -7.75
CA PHE A 102 -5.50 -0.59 -7.36
C PHE A 102 -6.62 -0.89 -8.36
N THR A 103 -6.37 -0.72 -9.66
CA THR A 103 -7.36 -0.97 -10.71
C THR A 103 -7.73 -2.45 -10.77
N LEU A 104 -6.77 -3.36 -10.60
CA LEU A 104 -7.01 -4.80 -10.51
C LEU A 104 -7.92 -5.15 -9.32
N LEU A 105 -7.62 -4.62 -8.13
CA LEU A 105 -8.43 -4.85 -6.93
C LEU A 105 -9.82 -4.21 -7.04
N LEU A 106 -9.93 -3.03 -7.64
CA LEU A 106 -11.22 -2.40 -7.92
C LEU A 106 -12.05 -3.26 -8.88
N SER A 107 -11.46 -3.79 -9.95
CA SER A 107 -12.14 -4.64 -10.94
C SER A 107 -12.71 -5.94 -10.34
N LEU A 108 -12.24 -6.37 -9.17
CA LEU A 108 -12.81 -7.51 -8.44
C LEU A 108 -14.04 -7.12 -7.60
N VAL A 109 -14.13 -5.86 -7.18
CA VAL A 109 -15.25 -5.32 -6.38
C VAL A 109 -16.37 -4.79 -7.27
N ASP A 110 -16.00 -4.18 -8.40
CA ASP A 110 -16.88 -3.38 -9.26
C ASP A 110 -18.03 -4.14 -9.97
N PRO A 111 -17.90 -5.43 -10.37
CA PRO A 111 -19.00 -6.13 -11.04
C PRO A 111 -20.29 -6.17 -10.23
N PHE A 112 -20.17 -6.19 -8.90
CA PHE A 112 -21.30 -6.14 -7.99
C PHE A 112 -21.94 -4.73 -7.95
N LEU A 113 -21.14 -3.67 -8.00
CA LEU A 113 -21.62 -2.29 -8.00
C LEU A 113 -22.31 -1.94 -9.32
N TYR A 114 -21.72 -2.35 -10.45
CA TYR A 114 -22.35 -2.16 -11.76
C TYR A 114 -23.67 -2.91 -11.92
N PHE A 115 -23.75 -4.14 -11.39
CA PHE A 115 -25.00 -4.89 -11.40
C PHE A 115 -26.12 -4.14 -10.64
N ILE A 116 -25.79 -3.53 -9.50
CA ILE A 116 -26.73 -2.72 -8.73
C ILE A 116 -27.15 -1.47 -9.51
N LEU A 117 -26.20 -0.72 -10.07
CA LEU A 117 -26.50 0.50 -10.84
C LEU A 117 -27.37 0.20 -12.07
N PHE A 118 -27.09 -0.88 -12.79
CA PHE A 118 -27.82 -1.25 -14.00
C PHE A 118 -29.25 -1.73 -13.71
N THR A 119 -29.46 -2.44 -12.59
CA THR A 119 -30.78 -3.02 -12.26
C THR A 119 -31.82 -1.97 -11.84
N PHE A 120 -31.38 -0.82 -11.32
CA PHE A 120 -32.27 0.18 -10.73
C PHE A 120 -32.38 1.49 -11.52
N ALA A 121 -31.84 1.55 -12.75
CA ALA A 121 -31.94 2.72 -13.62
C ALA A 121 -33.40 2.93 -14.09
N ALA A 122 -34.16 3.74 -13.36
CA ALA A 122 -35.56 4.03 -13.66
C ALA A 122 -35.91 5.52 -13.57
N THR A 123 -35.24 6.31 -12.72
CA THR A 123 -35.50 7.75 -12.55
C THR A 123 -34.25 8.51 -12.10
N LEU A 124 -34.12 9.78 -12.53
CA LEU A 124 -32.98 10.65 -12.16
C LEU A 124 -32.75 10.77 -10.64
N ILE A 125 -33.82 10.78 -9.83
CA ILE A 125 -33.71 10.87 -8.37
C ILE A 125 -33.12 9.58 -7.80
N LEU A 126 -33.59 8.43 -8.28
CA LEU A 126 -33.07 7.13 -7.85
C LEU A 126 -31.60 6.98 -8.25
N ASP A 127 -31.22 7.44 -9.45
CA ASP A 127 -29.84 7.42 -9.92
C ASP A 127 -28.92 8.28 -9.03
N ALA A 128 -29.35 9.48 -8.64
CA ALA A 128 -28.58 10.35 -7.76
C ALA A 128 -28.36 9.72 -6.37
N ILE A 129 -29.40 9.08 -5.80
CA ILE A 129 -29.29 8.36 -4.52
C ILE A 129 -28.34 7.17 -4.66
N LEU A 130 -28.46 6.39 -5.74
CA LEU A 130 -27.59 5.24 -5.99
C LEU A 130 -26.13 5.65 -6.19
N ILE A 131 -25.86 6.76 -6.89
CA ILE A 131 -24.50 7.31 -7.05
C ILE A 131 -23.95 7.73 -5.69
N LEU A 132 -24.74 8.41 -4.86
CA LEU A 132 -24.30 8.84 -3.53
C LEU A 132 -23.97 7.64 -2.63
N VAL A 133 -24.84 6.63 -2.60
CA VAL A 133 -24.61 5.40 -1.81
C VAL A 133 -23.38 4.66 -2.33
N THR A 134 -23.26 4.51 -3.65
CA THR A 134 -22.09 3.90 -4.31
C THR A 134 -20.82 4.64 -3.96
N PHE A 135 -20.83 5.98 -3.99
CA PHE A 135 -19.68 6.82 -3.63
C PHE A 135 -19.24 6.60 -2.19
N VAL A 136 -20.19 6.51 -1.25
CA VAL A 136 -19.88 6.27 0.18
C VAL A 136 -19.24 4.89 0.37
N ILE A 137 -19.82 3.85 -0.26
CA ILE A 137 -19.30 2.47 -0.19
C ILE A 137 -17.91 2.39 -0.83
N LEU A 138 -17.75 2.94 -2.04
CA LEU A 138 -16.47 3.00 -2.73
C LEU A 138 -15.42 3.75 -1.93
N SER A 139 -15.76 4.85 -1.27
CA SER A 139 -14.82 5.59 -0.43
C SER A 139 -14.27 4.74 0.72
N LEU A 140 -15.08 3.86 1.32
CA LEU A 140 -14.57 2.94 2.34
C LEU A 140 -13.67 1.86 1.75
N ILE A 141 -14.13 1.21 0.67
CA ILE A 141 -13.42 0.10 0.03
C ILE A 141 -12.08 0.57 -0.55
N LEU A 142 -12.10 1.68 -1.30
CA LEU A 142 -10.91 2.24 -1.92
C LEU A 142 -9.94 2.80 -0.90
N GLY A 143 -10.42 3.35 0.22
CA GLY A 143 -9.54 3.75 1.32
C GLY A 143 -8.80 2.57 1.95
N TYR A 144 -9.50 1.44 2.11
CA TYR A 144 -8.90 0.19 2.59
C TYR A 144 -7.88 -0.36 1.59
N ILE A 145 -8.26 -0.49 0.32
CA ILE A 145 -7.38 -0.97 -0.75
C ILE A 145 -6.16 -0.06 -0.87
N GLY A 146 -6.36 1.25 -0.99
CA GLY A 146 -5.30 2.23 -1.21
C GLY A 146 -4.22 2.20 -0.12
N ARG A 147 -4.62 2.08 1.16
CA ARG A 147 -3.68 1.91 2.27
C ARG A 147 -2.83 0.65 2.12
N ASN A 148 -3.46 -0.50 1.83
CA ASN A 148 -2.74 -1.76 1.72
C ASN A 148 -1.83 -1.79 0.49
N VAL A 149 -2.29 -1.24 -0.63
CA VAL A 149 -1.48 -1.04 -1.84
C VAL A 149 -0.28 -0.15 -1.51
N ALA A 150 -0.47 1.00 -0.88
CA ALA A 150 0.64 1.90 -0.54
C ALA A 150 1.67 1.25 0.39
N ALA A 151 1.23 0.43 1.34
CA ALA A 151 2.10 -0.30 2.26
C ALA A 151 3.05 -1.26 1.54
N GLU A 152 2.60 -1.90 0.45
CA GLU A 152 3.45 -2.78 -0.38
C GLU A 152 4.51 -2.00 -1.18
N PHE A 153 4.25 -0.73 -1.47
CA PHE A 153 5.15 0.15 -2.25
C PHE A 153 5.99 1.08 -1.38
N VAL A 154 5.95 0.92 -0.05
CA VAL A 154 6.94 1.52 0.84
C VAL A 154 8.28 0.91 0.45
N SER A 155 9.15 1.73 -0.13
CA SER A 155 10.45 1.26 -0.59
C SER A 155 11.11 0.52 0.55
N THR A 156 11.44 -0.73 0.31
CA THR A 156 12.37 -1.54 1.08
C THR A 156 13.78 -0.94 1.00
N ASN A 157 13.95 0.32 1.39
CA ASN A 157 15.22 0.81 1.91
C ASN A 157 15.52 0.17 3.27
N TYR A 158 14.51 -0.39 3.93
CA TYR A 158 14.72 -1.64 4.64
C TYR A 158 14.88 -2.71 3.59
N LYS A 159 16.11 -3.13 3.26
CA LYS A 159 16.36 -4.45 2.63
C LYS A 159 15.22 -5.35 3.08
N SER A 160 14.43 -5.88 2.14
CA SER A 160 13.55 -6.98 2.46
C SER A 160 14.39 -7.96 3.26
N HIS A 161 14.21 -7.97 4.59
CA HIS A 161 14.55 -9.11 5.40
C HIS A 161 13.70 -10.18 4.73
N GLU A 162 14.33 -10.92 3.82
CA GLU A 162 13.75 -12.04 3.10
C GLU A 162 12.96 -12.82 4.13
N LEU A 163 11.63 -12.66 4.10
CA LEU A 163 10.64 -13.33 4.95
C LEU A 163 11.29 -13.90 6.20
N SER A 164 11.76 -13.02 7.11
CA SER A 164 12.68 -13.32 8.22
C SER A 164 12.90 -14.82 8.32
N SER A 165 13.90 -15.32 7.57
CA SER A 165 14.21 -16.74 7.50
C SER A 165 14.11 -17.28 8.92
N VAL A 166 13.68 -18.52 9.14
CA VAL A 166 13.65 -19.12 10.49
C VAL A 166 15.00 -18.95 11.24
N HIS A 167 16.05 -18.55 10.52
CA HIS A 167 17.42 -18.28 10.94
C HIS A 167 17.75 -16.80 11.23
N ASP A 168 16.83 -15.84 11.00
CA ASP A 168 17.01 -14.43 11.31
C ASP A 168 16.91 -14.22 12.83
N ARG A 169 17.95 -13.61 13.41
CA ARG A 169 18.08 -13.48 14.88
C ARG A 169 17.94 -12.03 15.30
N GLN A 170 17.07 -11.77 16.26
CA GLN A 170 17.05 -10.50 16.98
C GLN A 170 18.23 -10.46 17.96
N VAL A 171 19.15 -9.52 17.72
CA VAL A 171 20.35 -9.33 18.54
C VAL A 171 20.22 -8.02 19.31
N THR A 172 20.57 -8.04 20.59
CA THR A 172 20.70 -6.83 21.41
C THR A 172 22.17 -6.59 21.73
N CYS A 173 22.69 -5.41 21.41
CA CYS A 173 24.08 -5.05 21.68
C CYS A 173 24.32 -4.94 23.19
N PRO A 174 25.26 -5.70 23.78
CA PRO A 174 25.56 -5.62 25.21
C PRO A 174 26.24 -4.30 25.61
N TYR A 175 26.80 -3.57 24.64
CA TYR A 175 27.52 -2.32 24.90
C TYR A 175 26.64 -1.06 24.82
N CYS A 176 25.69 -1.00 23.89
CA CYS A 176 24.89 0.21 23.63
C CYS A 176 23.36 0.00 23.67
N GLY A 177 22.89 -1.24 23.85
CA GLY A 177 21.46 -1.58 23.94
C GLY A 177 20.69 -1.49 22.62
N ALA A 178 21.35 -1.18 21.49
CA ALA A 178 20.71 -1.21 20.18
C ALA A 178 20.20 -2.62 19.87
N ARG A 179 19.00 -2.72 19.28
CA ARG A 179 18.41 -3.97 18.77
C ARG A 179 18.40 -3.94 17.25
N TRP A 180 18.81 -5.03 16.61
CA TRP A 180 18.71 -5.22 15.17
C TRP A 180 18.49 -6.70 14.85
N ILE A 181 18.05 -6.99 13.63
CA ILE A 181 17.94 -8.34 13.11
C ILE A 181 19.17 -8.56 12.24
N THR A 182 19.82 -9.72 12.38
CA THR A 182 20.96 -10.12 11.54
C THR A 182 20.65 -11.47 10.92
N GLY A 183 20.92 -11.59 9.62
CA GLY A 183 20.84 -12.87 8.91
C GLY A 183 22.16 -13.64 8.99
N PRO A 184 22.17 -14.95 8.66
CA PRO A 184 23.39 -15.77 8.63
C PRO A 184 24.48 -15.23 7.70
N SER A 185 24.09 -14.56 6.62
CA SER A 185 25.00 -13.95 5.63
C SER A 185 25.70 -12.68 6.14
N GLU A 186 25.23 -12.09 7.24
CA GLU A 186 25.82 -10.89 7.85
C GLU A 186 26.79 -11.23 9.00
N LEU A 187 26.98 -12.53 9.28
CA LEU A 187 27.94 -13.02 10.25
C LEU A 187 29.28 -13.29 9.58
N ASP A 188 30.36 -12.89 10.26
CA ASP A 188 31.70 -13.27 9.86
C ASP A 188 32.02 -14.74 10.17
N SER A 189 33.21 -15.19 9.80
CA SER A 189 33.68 -16.56 10.06
C SER A 189 33.78 -16.92 11.55
N ALA A 190 33.73 -15.94 12.45
CA ALA A 190 33.71 -16.15 13.90
C ALA A 190 32.28 -16.14 14.48
N GLY A 191 31.24 -16.02 13.63
CA GLY A 191 29.84 -16.01 14.03
C GLY A 191 29.42 -14.71 14.71
N GLY A 192 30.07 -13.59 14.40
CA GLY A 192 29.74 -12.28 14.96
C GLY A 192 29.51 -11.21 13.90
N THR A 193 29.03 -10.06 14.35
CA THR A 193 28.78 -8.90 13.49
C THR A 193 29.00 -7.60 14.27
N PRO A 194 29.54 -6.53 13.65
CA PRO A 194 29.69 -5.24 14.31
C PRO A 194 28.33 -4.59 14.52
N CYS A 195 28.08 -4.08 15.74
CA CYS A 195 26.84 -3.36 16.01
C CYS A 195 26.68 -2.15 15.05
N PRO A 196 25.53 -2.01 14.36
CA PRO A 196 25.34 -0.93 13.38
C PRO A 196 25.40 0.46 14.01
N LYS A 197 25.12 0.57 15.33
CA LYS A 197 25.13 1.83 16.06
C LYS A 197 26.49 2.19 16.68
N CYS A 198 27.09 1.29 17.45
CA CYS A 198 28.32 1.59 18.21
C CYS A 198 29.59 0.95 17.64
N ARG A 199 29.47 0.17 16.55
CA ARG A 199 30.57 -0.53 15.86
C ARG A 199 31.37 -1.53 16.69
N LYS A 200 31.00 -1.77 17.95
CA LYS A 200 31.62 -2.84 18.76
C LYS A 200 31.20 -4.21 18.24
N TRP A 201 32.17 -5.10 18.13
CA TRP A 201 32.00 -6.47 17.65
C TRP A 201 31.34 -7.34 18.73
N ILE A 202 30.39 -8.19 18.31
CA ILE A 202 29.60 -9.03 19.20
C ILE A 202 29.50 -10.42 18.59
N GLN A 203 29.82 -11.43 19.39
CA GLN A 203 29.63 -12.83 19.03
C GLN A 203 28.19 -13.25 19.28
N ILE A 204 27.60 -13.98 18.32
CA ILE A 204 26.26 -14.56 18.47
C ILE A 204 26.46 -16.04 18.78
N ALA A 205 26.19 -16.42 20.03
CA ALA A 205 26.53 -17.75 20.58
C ALA A 205 25.89 -18.94 19.83
N ASP A 206 24.85 -18.68 19.05
CA ASP A 206 24.18 -19.66 18.21
C ASP A 206 24.32 -19.27 16.74
N ALA A 207 25.50 -19.41 16.15
CA ALA A 207 25.56 -19.56 14.70
C ALA A 207 24.90 -20.90 14.39
N GLY A 208 23.66 -20.91 13.89
CA GLY A 208 23.00 -22.15 13.47
C GLY A 208 23.92 -22.92 12.50
N ALA A 209 23.76 -24.24 12.40
CA ALA A 209 24.62 -25.06 11.53
C ALA A 209 24.70 -24.44 10.13
N SER A 210 25.89 -24.01 9.73
CA SER A 210 26.15 -23.57 8.36
C SER A 210 26.09 -24.79 7.46
N ILE A 211 25.09 -24.88 6.59
CA ILE A 211 25.07 -25.90 5.53
C ILE A 211 26.06 -25.39 4.47
N SER A 212 27.32 -25.82 4.58
CA SER A 212 28.38 -25.57 3.59
C SER A 212 28.21 -26.45 2.37
#